data_AF-A0A6J6BQX9-F1
#
_entry.id   AF-A0A6J6BQX9-F1
#
_cell.length_a   1.000
_cell.length_b   1.000
_cell.length_c   1.000
_cell.angle_alpha   90.00
_cell.angle_beta   90.00
_cell.angle_gamma   90.00
#
_symmetry.space_group_name_H-M   'P 1'
#
loop_
_entity.id
_entity.type
_entity.pdbx_description
1 polymer ?
#
loop_
_entity_poly.entity_id
_entity_poly.type
_entity_poly.pdbx_seq_one_letter_code
_entity_poly.pdbx_strand_id
1 'polypeptide(L)'
;MASQMADAKKMQIRVDFDAATNDGKATIFRANGSVITFPGFLAAYDDIVSEENKDEESEDKRLPAMTVGQAVKVNEYTCEGHETKPPARYTEPTLVKKLEELGIGRPSTFASIIQTIQDRGYVYKRGRALVPTFLAFSVTGLLETHFTKLVDYEFTASMEEDLDKIAAGEAGRVDWLRDFFYGVDGQPGLNELSADLGVIDARATNTMNLSPEIEIRVGRYGAYLQENKEGEERKLANIPENLAPDELTLAKAIELLAAPSGERELGIDPATNLPIIAKSGRFGPYITEVLPEVPVELTASGKKKKKKADAPKAKTASLLSTMTLDTVTYEDALRLLSLPRTLGTNSAGDEITVQNGRYGPYLKAGVDSRTLTSEEQLFTMTLDEALEIYSKPKERRRGVAKPPVKELGIDPTSQKPLIIKDGRFGMYVTDGETNATLRRGDTAEGMTLDRGLELLAGRRAWEAENGPSPKKTRKKAAAKPKKGDTAPTLTKNVVKKAGAKKAAKKAASGKAKKKAD
;
A
#
# COMPACT_ATOMS: atom_id res chain seq x y z
N MET A 1 4.44 -31.51 -9.86
CA MET A 1 4.22 -32.29 -11.10
C MET A 1 5.17 -31.81 -12.19
N ALA A 2 5.08 -30.57 -12.66
CA ALA A 2 6.00 -30.05 -13.69
C ALA A 2 7.49 -30.14 -13.33
N SER A 3 7.88 -29.89 -12.07
CA SER A 3 9.27 -30.00 -11.60
C SER A 3 9.89 -31.40 -11.64
N GLN A 4 9.12 -32.44 -11.99
CA GLN A 4 9.60 -33.82 -12.14
C GLN A 4 9.40 -34.35 -13.58
N MET A 5 8.94 -33.49 -14.50
CA MET A 5 8.77 -33.83 -15.90
C MET A 5 10.05 -33.55 -16.68
N ALA A 6 10.17 -34.15 -17.86
CA ALA A 6 11.30 -33.92 -18.75
C ALA A 6 11.35 -32.47 -19.25
N ASP A 7 12.55 -31.99 -19.56
CA ASP A 7 12.78 -30.65 -20.11
C ASP A 7 12.04 -30.44 -21.44
N ALA A 8 11.54 -29.23 -21.65
CA ALA A 8 10.99 -28.83 -22.94
C ALA A 8 12.11 -28.67 -23.97
N LYS A 9 11.89 -29.13 -25.21
CA LYS A 9 12.81 -28.91 -26.34
C LYS A 9 12.20 -27.89 -27.30
N LYS A 10 12.96 -26.85 -27.60
CA LYS A 10 12.60 -25.80 -28.57
C LYS A 10 13.62 -25.78 -29.70
N MET A 11 13.15 -25.63 -30.94
CA MET A 11 13.97 -25.35 -32.10
C MET A 11 13.91 -23.86 -32.38
N GLN A 12 15.05 -23.17 -32.32
CA GLN A 12 15.17 -21.76 -32.69
C GLN A 12 15.74 -21.65 -34.10
N ILE A 13 15.15 -20.78 -34.91
CA ILE A 13 15.53 -20.55 -36.30
C ILE A 13 15.78 -19.06 -36.46
N ARG A 14 16.92 -18.71 -37.06
CA ARG A 14 17.25 -17.34 -37.47
C ARG A 14 17.40 -17.33 -38.99
N VAL A 15 16.72 -16.40 -39.65
CA VAL A 15 16.81 -16.19 -41.09
C VAL A 15 17.18 -14.73 -41.34
N ASP A 16 18.28 -14.53 -42.07
CA ASP A 16 18.73 -13.23 -42.54
C ASP A 16 18.38 -13.12 -44.04
N PHE A 17 17.71 -12.04 -44.43
CA PHE A 17 17.27 -11.74 -45.79
C PHE A 17 18.10 -10.60 -46.35
N ASP A 18 18.88 -10.89 -47.38
CA ASP A 18 19.61 -9.87 -48.12
C ASP A 18 18.64 -9.09 -49.01
N ALA A 19 18.63 -7.76 -48.86
CA ALA A 19 17.83 -6.84 -49.63
C ALA A 19 18.67 -5.66 -50.11
N ALA A 20 18.37 -5.14 -51.30
CA ALA A 20 18.96 -3.92 -51.82
C ALA A 20 17.93 -2.79 -51.76
N THR A 21 18.29 -1.64 -51.20
CA THR A 21 17.44 -0.45 -51.28
C THR A 21 17.46 0.12 -52.69
N ASN A 22 16.48 0.99 -53.02
CA ASN A 22 16.46 1.70 -54.31
C ASN A 22 17.74 2.53 -54.56
N ASP A 23 18.44 2.95 -53.50
CA ASP A 23 19.71 3.68 -53.58
C ASP A 23 20.94 2.75 -53.71
N GLY A 24 20.73 1.45 -53.93
CA GLY A 24 21.78 0.46 -54.12
C GLY A 24 22.52 0.06 -52.84
N LYS A 25 22.01 0.38 -51.65
CA LYS A 25 22.63 -0.02 -50.38
C LYS A 25 22.20 -1.44 -50.03
N ALA A 26 23.18 -2.28 -49.67
CA ALA A 26 22.92 -3.59 -49.10
C ALA A 26 22.32 -3.45 -47.69
N THR A 27 21.22 -4.15 -47.44
CA THR A 27 20.47 -4.16 -46.19
C THR A 27 20.09 -5.59 -45.84
N ILE A 28 19.93 -5.85 -44.54
CA ILE A 28 19.60 -7.18 -44.03
C ILE A 28 18.33 -7.04 -43.19
N PHE A 29 17.30 -7.81 -43.53
CA PHE A 29 16.16 -8.03 -42.66
C PHE A 29 16.37 -9.33 -41.89
N ARG A 30 16.08 -9.33 -40.58
CA ARG A 30 16.24 -10.51 -39.74
C ARG A 30 14.90 -10.97 -39.19
N ALA A 31 14.60 -12.24 -39.37
CA ALA A 31 13.48 -12.90 -38.71
C ALA A 31 14.00 -13.96 -37.74
N ASN A 32 13.47 -13.96 -36.52
CA ASN A 32 13.70 -15.01 -35.54
C ASN A 32 12.38 -15.78 -35.35
N GLY A 33 12.45 -17.11 -35.39
CA GLY A 33 11.34 -18.00 -35.12
C GLY A 33 11.71 -19.05 -34.10
N SER A 34 10.69 -19.58 -33.43
CA SER A 34 10.84 -20.67 -32.48
C SER A 34 9.66 -21.62 -32.56
N VAL A 35 9.93 -22.92 -32.46
CA VAL A 35 8.92 -23.97 -32.42
C VAL A 35 9.24 -24.93 -31.29
N ILE A 36 8.26 -25.21 -30.43
CA ILE A 36 8.37 -26.25 -29.41
C ILE A 36 8.29 -27.63 -30.09
N THR A 37 9.40 -28.37 -30.08
CA THR A 37 9.45 -29.73 -30.64
C THR A 37 9.02 -30.79 -29.63
N PHE A 38 9.23 -30.52 -28.34
CA PHE A 38 8.77 -31.37 -27.26
C PHE A 38 8.34 -30.50 -26.06
N PRO A 39 7.06 -30.52 -25.67
CA PRO A 39 6.56 -29.65 -24.60
C PRO A 39 7.15 -29.93 -23.21
N GLY A 40 7.51 -31.18 -22.88
CA GLY A 40 8.08 -31.50 -21.57
C GLY A 40 7.24 -30.99 -20.40
N PHE A 41 7.88 -30.36 -19.41
CA PHE A 41 7.24 -29.77 -18.24
C PHE A 41 6.24 -28.65 -18.57
N LEU A 42 6.36 -27.97 -19.72
CA LEU A 42 5.44 -26.91 -20.15
C LEU A 42 4.01 -27.45 -20.32
N ALA A 43 3.85 -28.73 -20.65
CA ALA A 43 2.52 -29.35 -20.75
C ALA A 43 1.72 -29.37 -19.43
N ALA A 44 2.41 -29.23 -18.29
CA ALA A 44 1.79 -29.17 -16.96
C ALA A 44 2.01 -27.83 -16.25
N TYR A 45 2.68 -26.88 -16.90
CA TYR A 45 3.01 -25.58 -16.34
C TYR A 45 3.06 -24.54 -17.47
N ASP A 46 1.91 -23.93 -17.74
CA ASP A 46 1.90 -22.65 -18.43
C ASP A 46 2.43 -21.61 -17.44
N ASP A 47 3.59 -21.05 -17.76
CA ASP A 47 4.10 -19.92 -17.01
C ASP A 47 3.06 -18.79 -17.13
N ILE A 48 2.67 -18.19 -16.01
CA ILE A 48 1.87 -16.96 -16.06
C ILE A 48 2.84 -15.88 -16.50
N VAL A 49 3.03 -15.78 -17.82
CA VAL A 49 3.76 -14.68 -18.45
C VAL A 49 3.09 -13.40 -17.94
N SER A 50 3.83 -12.62 -17.15
CA SER A 50 3.36 -11.30 -16.73
C SER A 50 2.98 -10.52 -17.98
N GLU A 51 1.87 -9.77 -17.96
CA GLU A 51 1.38 -9.08 -19.17
C GLU A 51 2.41 -8.15 -19.83
N GLU A 52 3.47 -7.76 -19.10
CA GLU A 52 4.60 -6.99 -19.63
C GLU A 52 5.55 -7.80 -20.54
N ASN A 53 5.55 -9.13 -20.46
CA ASN A 53 6.36 -10.05 -21.28
C ASN A 53 5.52 -10.91 -22.25
N LYS A 54 4.21 -10.63 -22.37
CA LYS A 54 3.30 -11.43 -23.22
C LYS A 54 3.73 -11.49 -24.68
N ASP A 55 4.41 -10.44 -25.16
CA ASP A 55 4.74 -10.28 -26.59
C ASP A 55 6.02 -11.02 -27.03
N GLU A 56 6.84 -11.50 -26.09
CA GLU A 56 8.15 -12.10 -26.44
C GLU A 56 8.22 -13.63 -26.31
N GLU A 57 7.48 -14.24 -25.36
CA GLU A 57 7.66 -15.68 -25.06
C GLU A 57 6.46 -16.58 -25.37
N SER A 58 5.25 -16.02 -25.58
CA SER A 58 4.01 -16.81 -25.64
C SER A 58 3.49 -17.12 -27.05
N GLU A 59 3.93 -16.41 -28.08
CA GLU A 59 3.56 -16.75 -29.45
C GLU A 59 4.70 -17.52 -30.10
N ASP A 60 4.46 -18.80 -30.40
CA ASP A 60 5.29 -19.56 -31.34
C ASP A 60 5.37 -18.77 -32.66
N LYS A 61 6.42 -17.95 -32.82
CA LYS A 61 6.72 -17.27 -34.09
C LYS A 61 7.21 -18.34 -35.07
N ARG A 62 6.27 -18.99 -35.73
CA ARG A 62 6.53 -20.05 -36.71
C ARG A 62 7.02 -19.43 -38.00
N LEU A 63 8.22 -19.82 -38.42
CA LEU A 63 8.72 -19.50 -39.75
C LEU A 63 8.37 -20.64 -40.72
N PRO A 64 8.01 -20.34 -41.98
CA PRO A 64 7.81 -21.35 -43.00
C PRO A 64 9.12 -22.09 -43.32
N ALA A 65 9.03 -23.25 -43.97
CA ALA A 65 10.20 -23.94 -44.48
C ALA A 65 10.86 -23.11 -45.60
N MET A 66 12.19 -22.95 -45.54
CA MET A 66 12.96 -22.11 -46.46
C MET A 66 14.31 -22.76 -46.81
N THR A 67 14.89 -22.38 -47.94
CA THR A 67 16.23 -22.79 -48.36
C THR A 67 17.14 -21.59 -48.65
N VAL A 68 18.46 -21.79 -48.49
CA VAL A 68 19.45 -20.74 -48.79
C VAL A 68 19.39 -20.40 -50.29
N GLY A 69 19.29 -19.10 -50.59
CA GLY A 69 19.16 -18.60 -51.96
C GLY A 69 17.73 -18.56 -52.51
N GLN A 70 16.72 -18.93 -51.71
CA GLN A 70 15.31 -18.80 -52.10
C GLN A 70 14.92 -17.31 -52.22
N ALA A 71 14.38 -16.92 -53.37
CA ALA A 71 13.83 -15.58 -53.55
C ALA A 71 12.50 -15.44 -52.79
N VAL A 72 12.34 -14.36 -52.03
CA VAL A 72 11.13 -14.04 -51.28
C VAL A 72 10.54 -12.74 -51.78
N LYS A 73 9.24 -12.75 -52.06
CA LYS A 73 8.51 -11.56 -52.51
C LYS A 73 8.11 -10.73 -51.30
N VAL A 74 8.51 -9.45 -51.29
CA VAL A 74 8.02 -8.47 -50.32
C VAL A 74 6.61 -8.05 -50.73
N ASN A 75 5.64 -8.27 -49.84
CA ASN A 75 4.25 -7.87 -50.06
C ASN A 75 3.97 -6.47 -49.51
N GLU A 76 4.54 -6.15 -48.35
CA GLU A 76 4.36 -4.89 -47.63
C GLU A 76 5.64 -4.56 -46.86
N TYR A 77 5.95 -3.27 -46.72
CA TYR A 77 7.00 -2.78 -45.83
C TYR A 77 6.47 -1.58 -45.05
N THR A 78 6.70 -1.56 -43.75
CA THR A 78 6.31 -0.49 -42.84
C THR A 78 7.55 0.05 -42.13
N CYS A 79 7.60 1.37 -41.93
CA CYS A 79 8.64 2.01 -41.14
C CYS A 79 8.09 2.27 -39.75
N GLU A 80 8.56 1.52 -38.76
CA GLU A 80 8.16 1.67 -37.36
C GLU A 80 9.16 2.53 -36.59
N GLY A 81 8.67 3.58 -35.93
CA GLY A 81 9.45 4.34 -34.97
C GLY A 81 9.31 3.72 -33.58
N HIS A 82 10.43 3.47 -32.91
CA HIS A 82 10.44 2.99 -31.53
C HIS A 82 11.10 4.02 -30.62
N GLU A 83 10.52 4.21 -29.43
CA GLU A 83 11.12 4.96 -28.35
C GLU A 83 11.58 4.00 -27.25
N THR A 84 12.73 4.30 -26.64
CA THR A 84 13.23 3.53 -25.50
C THR A 84 12.31 3.73 -24.30
N LYS A 85 11.76 2.63 -23.78
CA LYS A 85 10.98 2.67 -22.54
C LYS A 85 11.90 2.77 -21.32
N PRO A 86 11.52 3.52 -20.27
CA PRO A 86 12.26 3.51 -19.02
C PRO A 86 12.17 2.14 -18.33
N PRO A 87 13.08 1.83 -17.39
CA PRO A 87 13.00 0.61 -16.60
C PRO A 87 11.63 0.46 -15.91
N ALA A 88 11.07 -0.75 -15.95
CA ALA A 88 9.79 -1.02 -15.33
C ALA A 88 9.87 -0.86 -13.80
N ARG A 89 8.78 -0.34 -13.20
CA ARG A 89 8.66 -0.26 -11.75
C ARG A 89 8.53 -1.66 -11.15
N TYR A 90 8.95 -1.81 -9.91
CA TYR A 90 8.73 -3.05 -9.18
C TYR A 90 7.24 -3.31 -8.94
N THR A 91 6.80 -4.53 -9.24
CA THR A 91 5.61 -5.17 -8.68
C THR A 91 5.96 -5.92 -7.39
N GLU A 92 4.97 -6.36 -6.61
CA GLU A 92 5.25 -7.16 -5.40
C GLU A 92 6.11 -8.41 -5.71
N PRO A 93 5.81 -9.25 -6.72
CA PRO A 93 6.65 -10.40 -7.04
C PRO A 93 8.08 -10.02 -7.44
N THR A 94 8.25 -9.00 -8.29
CA THR A 94 9.60 -8.57 -8.72
C THR A 94 10.39 -7.95 -7.59
N LEU A 95 9.73 -7.26 -6.64
CA LEU A 95 10.39 -6.74 -5.45
C LEU A 95 10.81 -7.87 -4.51
N VAL A 96 9.95 -8.88 -4.29
CA VAL A 96 10.32 -10.08 -3.51
C VAL A 96 11.51 -10.79 -4.14
N LYS A 97 11.47 -11.01 -5.45
CA LYS A 97 12.59 -11.60 -6.19
C LYS A 97 13.88 -10.79 -5.98
N LYS A 98 13.79 -9.45 -6.05
CA LYS A 98 14.96 -8.59 -5.85
C LYS A 98 15.49 -8.61 -4.41
N LEU A 99 14.61 -8.65 -3.41
CA LEU A 99 14.97 -8.79 -2.00
C LEU A 99 15.67 -10.13 -1.73
N GLU A 100 15.15 -11.22 -2.31
CA GLU A 100 15.75 -12.55 -2.24
C GLU A 100 17.14 -12.60 -2.90
N GLU A 101 17.28 -12.04 -4.10
CA GLU A 101 18.58 -11.92 -4.80
C GLU A 101 19.63 -11.15 -3.99
N LEU A 102 19.20 -10.12 -3.24
CA LEU A 102 20.07 -9.30 -2.40
C LEU A 102 20.29 -9.91 -1.00
N GLY A 103 19.67 -11.05 -0.67
CA GLY A 103 19.76 -11.65 0.66
C GLY A 103 19.03 -10.86 1.77
N ILE A 104 18.20 -9.88 1.40
CA ILE A 104 17.50 -8.99 2.32
C ILE A 104 16.11 -9.56 2.62
N GLY A 105 15.87 -9.93 3.87
CA GLY A 105 14.63 -10.55 4.32
C GLY A 105 14.59 -12.06 4.09
N ARG A 106 13.48 -12.68 4.51
CA ARG A 106 13.26 -14.13 4.54
C ARG A 106 11.82 -14.44 4.11
N PRO A 107 11.46 -15.68 3.77
CA PRO A 107 10.09 -16.05 3.38
C PRO A 107 9.01 -15.61 4.39
N SER A 108 9.37 -15.50 5.67
CA SER A 108 8.50 -15.01 6.75
C SER A 108 8.33 -13.49 6.78
N THR A 109 9.23 -12.71 6.16
CA THR A 109 9.26 -11.25 6.25
C THR A 109 8.88 -10.53 4.96
N PHE A 110 8.97 -11.16 3.78
CA PHE A 110 8.67 -10.48 2.51
C PHE A 110 7.29 -9.80 2.47
N ALA A 111 6.24 -10.52 2.88
CA ALA A 111 4.88 -9.97 2.90
C ALA A 111 4.74 -8.83 3.93
N SER A 112 5.40 -8.93 5.08
CA SER A 112 5.31 -7.92 6.14
C SER A 112 6.11 -6.66 5.80
N ILE A 113 7.26 -6.78 5.12
CA ILE A 113 8.05 -5.66 4.60
C ILE A 113 7.18 -4.84 3.63
N ILE A 114 6.63 -5.52 2.62
CA ILE A 114 5.78 -4.90 1.58
C ILE A 114 4.54 -4.24 2.18
N GLN A 115 3.89 -4.89 3.15
CA GLN A 115 2.75 -4.33 3.85
C GLN A 115 3.14 -3.10 4.69
N THR A 116 4.29 -3.14 5.36
CA THR A 116 4.75 -2.07 6.26
C THR A 116 5.10 -0.80 5.48
N ILE A 117 5.80 -0.91 4.35
CA ILE A 117 6.15 0.25 3.53
C ILE A 117 4.91 0.91 2.90
N GLN A 118 3.88 0.12 2.59
CA GLN A 118 2.59 0.62 2.13
C GLN A 118 1.79 1.30 3.25
N ASP A 119 1.64 0.64 4.40
CA ASP A 119 0.86 1.15 5.53
C ASP A 119 1.45 2.45 6.11
N ARG A 120 2.77 2.62 6.02
CA ARG A 120 3.47 3.85 6.44
C ARG A 120 3.47 4.96 5.39
N GLY A 121 2.96 4.69 4.17
CA GLY A 121 2.85 5.69 3.11
C GLY A 121 4.15 6.02 2.39
N TYR A 122 5.17 5.15 2.47
CA TYR A 122 6.38 5.28 1.65
C TYR A 122 6.12 4.88 0.20
N VAL A 123 5.26 3.89 0.01
CA VAL A 123 4.92 3.36 -1.30
C VAL A 123 3.41 3.23 -1.41
N TYR A 124 2.86 3.47 -2.59
CA TYR A 124 1.48 3.15 -2.92
C TYR A 124 1.40 2.30 -4.18
N LYS A 125 0.29 1.58 -4.34
CA LYS A 125 0.03 0.77 -5.54
C LYS A 125 -0.69 1.60 -6.59
N ARG A 126 -0.16 1.58 -7.82
CA ARG A 126 -0.85 2.07 -9.02
C ARG A 126 -0.95 0.91 -10.01
N GLY A 127 -2.13 0.30 -10.08
CA GLY A 127 -2.29 -1.00 -10.74
C GLY A 127 -1.49 -2.08 -9.99
N ARG A 128 -0.55 -2.73 -10.68
CA ARG A 128 0.36 -3.74 -10.11
C ARG A 128 1.70 -3.17 -9.67
N ALA A 129 2.04 -1.96 -10.10
CA ALA A 129 3.31 -1.31 -9.81
C ALA A 129 3.30 -0.64 -8.43
N LEU A 130 4.44 -0.70 -7.77
CA LEU A 130 4.76 -0.01 -6.54
C LEU A 130 5.41 1.34 -6.89
N VAL A 131 4.80 2.43 -6.43
CA VAL A 131 5.26 3.79 -6.69
C VAL A 131 5.71 4.43 -5.38
N PRO A 132 6.97 4.91 -5.28
CA PRO A 132 7.43 5.63 -4.10
C PRO A 132 6.75 6.99 -3.99
N THR A 133 6.54 7.46 -2.77
CA THR A 133 6.06 8.83 -2.48
C THR A 133 7.25 9.77 -2.28
N PHE A 134 7.03 11.08 -2.37
CA PHE A 134 8.05 12.07 -2.01
C PHE A 134 8.54 11.92 -0.56
N LEU A 135 7.68 11.42 0.35
CA LEU A 135 8.09 11.09 1.72
C LEU A 135 9.16 9.99 1.74
N ALA A 136 9.04 8.97 0.89
CA ALA A 136 10.08 7.96 0.77
C ALA A 136 11.40 8.56 0.32
N PHE A 137 11.41 9.45 -0.67
CA PHE A 137 12.63 10.14 -1.10
C PHE A 137 13.28 10.95 0.02
N SER A 138 12.50 11.70 0.81
CA SER A 138 13.05 12.47 1.93
C SER A 138 13.64 11.57 3.02
N VAL A 139 12.98 10.46 3.36
CA VAL A 139 13.48 9.53 4.37
C VAL A 139 14.68 8.76 3.86
N THR A 140 14.65 8.26 2.62
CA THR A 140 15.78 7.56 2.01
C THR A 140 16.98 8.49 1.89
N GLY A 141 16.81 9.73 1.40
CA GLY A 141 17.91 10.69 1.31
C GLY A 141 18.49 11.07 2.68
N LEU A 142 17.66 11.17 3.72
CA LEU A 142 18.14 11.35 5.10
C LEU A 142 19.03 10.18 5.54
N LEU A 143 18.56 8.95 5.30
CA LEU A 143 19.28 7.75 5.69
C LEU A 143 20.55 7.55 4.87
N GLU A 144 20.55 7.84 3.57
CA GLU A 144 21.74 7.76 2.71
C GLU A 144 22.81 8.78 3.12
N THR A 145 22.40 9.98 3.55
CA THR A 145 23.35 11.05 3.93
C THR A 145 23.94 10.86 5.32
N HIS A 146 23.13 10.45 6.30
CA HIS A 146 23.54 10.40 7.71
C HIS A 146 23.75 8.98 8.24
N PHE A 147 23.16 7.97 7.59
CA PHE A 147 23.12 6.59 8.06
C PHE A 147 23.43 5.60 6.92
N THR A 148 24.34 5.94 6.02
CA THR A 148 24.62 5.20 4.77
C THR A 148 24.79 3.71 5.01
N LYS A 149 25.56 3.34 6.04
CA LYS A 149 25.81 1.94 6.42
C LYS A 149 24.56 1.17 6.82
N LEU A 150 23.55 1.82 7.40
CA LEU A 150 22.32 1.16 7.85
C LEU A 150 21.33 0.86 6.72
N VAL A 151 21.47 1.54 5.58
CA VAL A 151 20.63 1.32 4.38
C VAL A 151 21.37 0.64 3.25
N ASP A 152 22.65 0.33 3.47
CA ASP A 152 23.44 -0.47 2.55
C ASP A 152 22.90 -1.89 2.43
N TYR A 153 22.90 -2.40 1.20
CA TYR A 153 22.32 -3.70 0.89
C TYR A 153 23.17 -4.84 1.45
N GLU A 154 24.49 -4.75 1.36
CA GLU A 154 25.42 -5.78 1.86
C GLU A 154 25.35 -5.86 3.38
N PHE A 155 25.33 -4.72 4.07
CA PHE A 155 25.16 -4.68 5.52
C PHE A 155 23.86 -5.34 6.00
N THR A 156 22.75 -5.06 5.31
CA THR A 156 21.45 -5.63 5.66
C THR A 156 21.43 -7.14 5.42
N ALA A 157 22.01 -7.60 4.32
CA ALA A 157 22.15 -9.02 4.01
C ALA A 157 23.00 -9.75 5.05
N SER A 158 24.17 -9.19 5.40
CA SER A 158 25.06 -9.78 6.41
C SER A 158 24.41 -9.86 7.79
N MET A 159 23.60 -8.86 8.15
CA MET A 159 22.84 -8.87 9.40
C MET A 159 21.84 -10.04 9.43
N GLU A 160 21.13 -10.30 8.34
CA GLU A 160 20.20 -11.43 8.28
C GLU A 160 20.93 -12.77 8.36
N GLU A 161 22.10 -12.90 7.70
CA GLU A 161 22.96 -14.10 7.83
C GLU A 161 23.45 -14.31 9.27
N ASP A 162 23.85 -13.25 9.97
CA ASP A 162 24.28 -13.34 11.35
C ASP A 162 23.14 -13.78 12.28
N LEU A 163 21.91 -13.34 12.02
CA LEU A 163 20.73 -13.82 12.74
C LEU A 163 20.48 -15.32 12.50
N ASP A 164 20.74 -15.80 11.28
CA ASP A 164 20.66 -17.23 10.97
C ASP A 164 21.75 -18.03 11.70
N LYS A 165 22.99 -17.52 11.80
CA LYS A 165 24.06 -18.12 12.61
C LYS A 165 23.70 -18.20 14.09
N ILE A 166 23.06 -17.15 14.63
CA ILE A 166 22.55 -17.17 16.02
C ILE A 166 21.47 -18.23 16.17
N ALA A 167 20.56 -18.36 15.21
CA ALA A 167 19.51 -19.38 15.23
C ALA A 167 20.07 -20.81 15.14
N ALA A 168 21.17 -21.00 14.40
CA ALA A 168 21.91 -22.26 14.32
C ALA A 168 22.77 -22.55 15.57
N GLY A 169 22.98 -21.56 16.44
CA GLY A 169 23.82 -21.68 17.64
C GLY A 169 25.32 -21.49 17.38
N GLU A 170 25.68 -20.97 16.20
CA GLU A 170 27.06 -20.71 15.78
C GLU A 170 27.60 -19.35 16.29
N ALA A 171 26.69 -18.44 16.66
CA ALA A 171 27.02 -17.10 17.16
C ALA A 171 26.24 -16.73 18.44
N GLY A 172 26.89 -15.95 19.32
CA GLY A 172 26.31 -15.47 20.57
C GLY A 172 25.45 -14.21 20.38
N ARG A 173 24.16 -14.28 20.72
CA ARG A 173 23.23 -13.13 20.63
C ARG A 173 23.71 -11.86 21.35
N VAL A 174 24.32 -12.01 22.53
CA VAL A 174 24.72 -10.86 23.35
C VAL A 174 25.93 -10.17 22.74
N ASP A 175 26.89 -10.94 22.22
CA ASP A 175 28.06 -10.40 21.54
C ASP A 175 27.64 -9.66 20.27
N TRP A 176 26.79 -10.26 19.44
CA TRP A 176 26.26 -9.58 18.24
C TRP A 176 25.54 -8.27 18.56
N LEU A 177 24.69 -8.25 19.59
CA LEU A 177 23.99 -7.01 20.01
C LEU A 177 24.96 -5.94 20.54
N ARG A 178 25.99 -6.35 21.28
CA ARG A 178 27.04 -5.44 21.77
C ARG A 178 27.77 -4.82 20.59
N ASP A 179 28.17 -5.65 19.64
CA ASP A 179 29.00 -5.24 18.49
C ASP A 179 28.18 -4.37 17.52
N PHE A 180 26.91 -4.67 17.28
CA PHE A 180 26.00 -3.81 16.51
C PHE A 180 25.78 -2.44 17.18
N PHE A 181 25.59 -2.41 18.51
CA PHE A 181 25.23 -1.18 19.20
C PHE A 181 26.44 -0.29 19.50
N TYR A 182 27.54 -0.85 19.99
CA TYR A 182 28.76 -0.11 20.36
C TYR A 182 29.79 -0.04 19.24
N GLY A 183 29.71 -0.90 18.23
CA GLY A 183 30.70 -1.03 17.18
C GLY A 183 31.72 -2.13 17.48
N VAL A 184 32.45 -2.53 16.43
CA VAL A 184 33.50 -3.54 16.49
C VAL A 184 34.60 -3.17 15.50
N ASP A 185 35.86 -3.49 15.82
CA ASP A 185 37.03 -3.31 14.94
C ASP A 185 37.17 -1.91 14.32
N GLY A 186 36.89 -0.87 15.11
CA GLY A 186 36.99 0.53 14.69
C GLY A 186 35.85 0.98 13.77
N GLN A 187 34.83 0.14 13.53
CA GLN A 187 33.60 0.57 12.87
C GLN A 187 32.61 1.11 13.90
N PRO A 188 32.03 2.32 13.68
CA PRO A 188 31.08 2.92 14.60
C PRO A 188 29.80 2.07 14.68
N GLY A 189 29.33 1.84 15.90
CA GLY A 189 28.05 1.20 16.17
C GLY A 189 26.88 2.19 16.10
N LEU A 190 25.66 1.67 16.24
CA LEU A 190 24.44 2.49 16.20
C LEU A 190 24.46 3.64 17.23
N ASN A 191 25.05 3.42 18.41
CA ASN A 191 25.11 4.44 19.46
C ASN A 191 25.84 5.70 18.99
N GLU A 192 27.01 5.53 18.37
CA GLU A 192 27.81 6.63 17.84
C GLU A 192 27.13 7.31 16.66
N LEU A 193 26.58 6.53 15.72
CA LEU A 193 25.81 7.05 14.59
C LEU A 193 24.59 7.86 15.02
N SER A 194 23.96 7.51 16.14
CA SER A 194 22.81 8.22 16.67
C SER A 194 23.17 9.50 17.45
N ALA A 195 24.43 9.68 17.86
CA ALA A 195 24.85 10.85 18.62
C ALA A 195 24.85 12.14 17.76
N ASP A 196 25.00 12.01 16.44
CA ASP A 196 25.05 13.12 15.47
C ASP A 196 23.67 13.65 15.03
N LEU A 197 22.57 13.18 15.63
CA LEU A 197 21.21 13.61 15.30
C LEU A 197 20.95 15.12 15.49
N GLY A 198 21.76 15.81 16.31
CA GLY A 198 21.59 17.24 16.63
C GLY A 198 21.95 18.21 15.49
N VAL A 199 22.67 17.75 14.47
CA VAL A 199 23.20 18.60 13.37
C VAL A 199 22.35 18.50 12.10
N ILE A 200 21.36 17.60 12.07
CA ILE A 200 20.55 17.37 10.87
C ILE A 200 19.60 18.55 10.65
N ASP A 201 19.89 19.35 9.62
CA ASP A 201 18.95 20.37 9.15
C ASP A 201 17.75 19.69 8.48
N ALA A 202 16.71 19.48 9.29
CA ALA A 202 15.45 18.90 8.84
C ALA A 202 14.83 19.65 7.64
N ARG A 203 15.16 20.92 7.42
CA ARG A 203 14.67 21.67 6.27
C ARG A 203 15.46 21.32 5.02
N ALA A 204 16.79 21.27 5.10
CA ALA A 204 17.64 20.86 3.98
C ALA A 204 17.31 19.43 3.53
N THR A 205 17.21 18.48 4.47
CA THR A 205 16.95 17.07 4.14
C THR A 205 15.59 16.82 3.49
N ASN A 206 14.58 17.64 3.83
CA ASN A 206 13.24 17.54 3.25
C ASN A 206 13.07 18.41 1.99
N THR A 207 14.16 18.95 1.43
CA THR A 207 14.16 19.78 0.22
C THR A 207 14.92 19.06 -0.90
N MET A 208 14.29 18.90 -2.06
CA MET A 208 14.89 18.33 -3.27
C MET A 208 14.82 19.39 -4.38
N ASN A 209 15.90 19.59 -5.11
CA ASN A 209 15.93 20.60 -6.17
C ASN A 209 15.44 19.99 -7.49
N LEU A 210 14.39 20.59 -8.06
CA LEU A 210 13.91 20.25 -9.40
C LEU A 210 14.57 21.16 -10.45
N SER A 211 14.83 22.41 -10.08
CA SER A 211 15.65 23.38 -10.84
C SER A 211 16.35 24.33 -9.85
N PRO A 212 17.24 25.23 -10.31
CA PRO A 212 17.83 26.25 -9.43
C PRO A 212 16.79 27.15 -8.72
N GLU A 213 15.60 27.30 -9.31
CA GLU A 213 14.54 28.17 -8.79
C GLU A 213 13.40 27.39 -8.13
N ILE A 214 13.23 26.10 -8.43
CA ILE A 214 12.09 25.29 -7.98
C ILE A 214 12.56 24.14 -7.09
N GLU A 215 12.07 24.17 -5.85
CA GLU A 215 12.30 23.15 -4.82
C GLU A 215 11.04 22.31 -4.59
N ILE A 216 11.21 21.01 -4.40
CA ILE A 216 10.21 20.09 -3.86
C ILE A 216 10.46 19.98 -2.36
N ARG A 217 9.45 20.24 -1.54
CA ARG A 217 9.54 20.17 -0.09
C ARG A 217 8.53 19.21 0.49
N VAL A 218 8.94 18.41 1.47
CA VAL A 218 8.04 17.50 2.18
C VAL A 218 7.77 18.04 3.59
N GLY A 219 6.51 18.45 3.83
CA GLY A 219 6.07 18.99 5.11
C GLY A 219 5.09 18.07 5.86
N ARG A 220 4.65 18.51 7.03
CA ARG A 220 3.59 17.85 7.83
C ARG A 220 2.31 17.58 7.03
N TYR A 221 2.04 18.44 6.04
CA TYR A 221 0.82 18.42 5.23
C TYR A 221 1.06 17.88 3.82
N GLY A 222 2.13 17.11 3.59
CA GLY A 222 2.44 16.53 2.28
C GLY A 222 3.52 17.27 1.52
N ALA A 223 3.75 16.84 0.28
CA ALA A 223 4.76 17.42 -0.60
C ALA A 223 4.20 18.64 -1.35
N TYR A 224 5.02 19.67 -1.51
CA TYR A 224 4.67 20.90 -2.21
C TYR A 224 5.89 21.45 -2.96
N LEU A 225 5.64 22.19 -4.03
CA LEU A 225 6.61 22.96 -4.76
C LEU A 225 6.77 24.34 -4.14
N GLN A 226 8.00 24.84 -4.15
CA GLN A 226 8.35 26.19 -3.76
C GLN A 226 9.22 26.81 -4.84
N GLU A 227 8.76 27.91 -5.42
CA GLU A 227 9.54 28.73 -6.34
C GLU A 227 10.23 29.86 -5.55
N ASN A 228 11.56 29.93 -5.66
CA ASN A 228 12.40 30.94 -5.05
C ASN A 228 13.02 31.80 -6.16
N LYS A 229 12.31 32.85 -6.60
CA LYS A 229 12.87 33.88 -7.49
C LYS A 229 13.44 35.04 -6.68
N GLU A 230 14.59 35.54 -7.13
CA GLU A 230 15.29 36.63 -6.44
C GLU A 230 14.46 37.93 -6.53
N GLY A 231 13.99 38.42 -5.38
CA GLY A 231 13.18 39.65 -5.29
C GLY A 231 11.66 39.47 -5.44
N GLU A 232 11.15 38.27 -5.69
CA GLU A 232 9.70 37.97 -5.73
C GLU A 232 9.21 37.27 -4.44
N GLU A 233 7.90 37.37 -4.17
CA GLU A 233 7.28 36.56 -3.13
C GLU A 233 7.34 35.07 -3.48
N ARG A 234 7.64 34.23 -2.47
CA ARG A 234 7.73 32.77 -2.64
C ARG A 234 6.38 32.21 -3.07
N LYS A 235 6.33 31.62 -4.26
CA LYS A 235 5.13 30.91 -4.72
C LYS A 235 5.17 29.46 -4.22
N LEU A 236 4.02 29.01 -3.73
CA LEU A 236 3.83 27.65 -3.21
C LEU A 236 2.74 26.97 -4.02
N ALA A 237 2.96 25.70 -4.37
CA ALA A 237 1.95 24.87 -5.00
C ALA A 237 1.96 23.47 -4.40
N ASN A 238 0.78 22.94 -4.05
CA ASN A 238 0.69 21.58 -3.50
C ASN A 238 0.90 20.54 -4.61
N ILE A 239 1.65 19.49 -4.30
CA ILE A 239 1.80 18.35 -5.22
C ILE A 239 0.66 17.35 -4.91
N PRO A 240 -0.15 16.95 -5.91
CA PRO A 240 -1.22 15.98 -5.70
C PRO A 240 -0.69 14.63 -5.16
N GLU A 241 -1.39 14.03 -4.20
CA GLU A 241 -0.96 12.76 -3.57
C GLU A 241 -0.84 11.57 -4.55
N ASN A 242 -1.52 11.64 -5.70
CA ASN A 242 -1.52 10.58 -6.71
C ASN A 242 -0.46 10.76 -7.81
N LEU A 243 0.17 11.95 -7.88
CA LEU A 243 1.19 12.25 -8.88
C LEU A 243 2.46 11.46 -8.55
N ALA A 244 2.91 10.64 -9.50
CA ALA A 244 4.13 9.87 -9.31
C ALA A 244 5.36 10.79 -9.41
N PRO A 245 6.45 10.54 -8.66
CA PRO A 245 7.65 11.38 -8.69
C PRO A 245 8.28 11.55 -10.09
N ASP A 246 8.22 10.53 -10.94
CA ASP A 246 8.70 10.58 -12.33
C ASP A 246 7.81 11.37 -13.28
N GLU A 247 6.53 11.57 -12.94
CA GLU A 247 5.60 12.41 -13.70
C GLU A 247 5.77 13.90 -13.37
N LEU A 248 6.47 14.24 -12.26
CA LEU A 248 6.75 15.60 -11.85
C LEU A 248 7.93 16.17 -12.64
N THR A 249 7.68 16.48 -13.91
CA THR A 249 8.63 17.18 -14.78
C THR A 249 8.69 18.69 -14.46
N LEU A 250 9.74 19.38 -14.93
CA LEU A 250 9.84 20.84 -14.83
C LEU A 250 8.60 21.53 -15.41
N ALA A 251 8.14 21.09 -16.59
CA ALA A 251 6.94 21.64 -17.23
C ALA A 251 5.70 21.48 -16.34
N LYS A 252 5.53 20.29 -15.74
CA LYS A 252 4.40 20.04 -14.81
C LYS A 252 4.52 20.88 -13.55
N ALA A 253 5.72 21.10 -13.03
CA ALA A 253 5.94 21.94 -11.86
C ALA A 253 5.60 23.41 -12.13
N ILE A 254 5.99 23.94 -13.29
CA ILE A 254 5.62 25.30 -13.73
C ILE A 254 4.09 25.42 -13.88
N GLU A 255 3.43 24.42 -14.46
CA GLU A 255 1.95 24.39 -14.56
C GLU A 255 1.30 24.45 -13.17
N LEU A 256 1.79 23.65 -12.22
CA LEU A 256 1.27 23.61 -10.85
C LEU A 256 1.53 24.92 -10.09
N LEU A 257 2.66 25.59 -10.33
CA LEU A 257 3.01 26.89 -9.73
C LEU A 257 2.24 28.05 -10.37
N ALA A 258 1.88 27.94 -11.64
CA ALA A 258 1.06 28.91 -12.34
C ALA A 258 -0.43 28.77 -12.00
N ALA A 259 -0.86 27.58 -11.55
CA ALA A 259 -2.22 27.36 -11.09
C ALA A 259 -2.54 28.31 -9.92
N PRO A 260 -3.75 28.90 -9.89
CA PRO A 260 -4.13 29.84 -8.84
C PRO A 260 -4.14 29.12 -7.49
N SER A 261 -3.07 29.31 -6.73
CA SER A 261 -2.91 28.80 -5.35
C SER A 261 -3.19 29.88 -4.31
N GLY A 262 -3.46 31.12 -4.77
CA GLY A 262 -3.71 32.29 -3.95
C GLY A 262 -4.98 32.19 -3.12
N GLU A 263 -4.96 32.91 -1.99
CA GLU A 263 -6.14 33.10 -1.16
C GLU A 263 -7.09 34.03 -1.92
N ARG A 264 -8.27 33.52 -2.30
CA ARG A 264 -9.31 34.35 -2.93
C ARG A 264 -10.43 34.62 -1.94
N GLU A 265 -10.58 35.88 -1.55
CA GLU A 265 -11.72 36.31 -0.75
C GLU A 265 -13.00 36.21 -1.59
N LEU A 266 -14.00 35.49 -1.07
CA LEU A 266 -15.28 35.29 -1.73
C LEU A 266 -16.38 36.20 -1.14
N GLY A 267 -16.24 36.62 0.12
CA GLY A 267 -17.21 37.49 0.79
C GLY A 267 -17.25 37.26 2.30
N ILE A 268 -18.36 37.62 2.95
CA ILE A 268 -18.58 37.45 4.40
C ILE A 268 -19.80 36.56 4.60
N ASP A 269 -19.70 35.51 5.41
CA ASP A 269 -20.86 34.67 5.74
C ASP A 269 -21.90 35.46 6.55
N PRO A 270 -23.15 35.60 6.10
CA PRO A 270 -24.19 36.32 6.85
C PRO A 270 -24.54 35.64 8.19
N ALA A 271 -24.31 34.34 8.35
CA ALA A 271 -24.66 33.61 9.57
C ALA A 271 -23.59 33.77 10.67
N THR A 272 -22.30 33.75 10.30
CA THR A 272 -21.19 33.86 11.25
C THR A 272 -20.51 35.23 11.27
N ASN A 273 -20.78 36.07 10.28
CA ASN A 273 -20.12 37.36 10.02
C ASN A 273 -18.59 37.22 9.86
N LEU A 274 -18.13 36.08 9.34
CA LEU A 274 -16.71 35.78 9.13
C LEU A 274 -16.35 35.87 7.64
N PRO A 275 -15.13 36.33 7.30
CA PRO A 275 -14.64 36.31 5.92
C PRO A 275 -14.53 34.88 5.39
N ILE A 276 -15.00 34.66 4.18
CA ILE A 276 -14.90 33.40 3.45
C ILE A 276 -13.79 33.51 2.41
N ILE A 277 -12.87 32.56 2.43
CA ILE A 277 -11.76 32.49 1.48
C ILE A 277 -11.73 31.13 0.79
N ALA A 278 -11.38 31.11 -0.49
CA ALA A 278 -11.02 29.91 -1.24
C ALA A 278 -9.50 29.78 -1.28
N LYS A 279 -8.98 28.58 -0.99
CA LYS A 279 -7.56 28.28 -0.91
C LYS A 279 -7.25 26.90 -1.48
N SER A 280 -6.03 26.70 -1.94
CA SER A 280 -5.50 25.37 -2.25
C SER A 280 -4.93 24.70 -1.00
N GLY A 281 -5.36 23.48 -0.70
CA GLY A 281 -4.88 22.68 0.44
C GLY A 281 -4.33 21.32 0.03
N ARG A 282 -3.80 20.57 1.01
CA ARG A 282 -3.27 19.20 0.82
C ARG A 282 -4.24 18.28 0.08
N PHE A 283 -5.52 18.36 0.43
CA PHE A 283 -6.57 17.49 -0.10
C PHE A 283 -7.29 18.08 -1.32
N GLY A 284 -6.72 19.14 -1.90
CA GLY A 284 -7.31 19.91 -3.00
C GLY A 284 -7.84 21.28 -2.55
N PRO A 285 -8.44 22.02 -3.49
CA PRO A 285 -9.09 23.30 -3.21
C PRO A 285 -10.20 23.18 -2.16
N TYR A 286 -10.26 24.15 -1.26
CA TYR A 286 -11.29 24.22 -0.22
C TYR A 286 -11.64 25.67 0.11
N ILE A 287 -12.78 25.83 0.74
CA ILE A 287 -13.31 27.10 1.26
C ILE A 287 -13.23 27.04 2.77
N THR A 288 -12.82 28.13 3.41
CA THR A 288 -12.77 28.24 4.86
C THR A 288 -13.21 29.61 5.34
N GLU A 289 -13.80 29.64 6.52
CA GLU A 289 -13.99 30.89 7.27
C GLU A 289 -12.65 31.34 7.90
N VAL A 290 -12.39 32.64 7.93
CA VAL A 290 -11.29 33.23 8.71
C VAL A 290 -11.81 33.53 10.11
N LEU A 291 -11.29 32.82 11.11
CA LEU A 291 -11.54 33.19 12.50
C LEU A 291 -10.70 34.44 12.86
N PRO A 292 -11.26 35.41 13.62
CA PRO A 292 -10.48 36.55 14.10
C PRO A 292 -9.29 36.06 14.93
N GLU A 293 -8.13 36.67 14.69
CA GLU A 293 -6.92 36.33 15.44
C GLU A 293 -7.09 36.70 16.91
N VAL A 294 -7.21 35.69 17.77
CA VAL A 294 -7.08 35.89 19.22
C VAL A 294 -5.58 36.08 19.50
N PRO A 295 -5.17 37.21 20.11
CA PRO A 295 -3.76 37.49 20.39
C PRO A 295 -3.10 36.31 21.11
N VAL A 296 -2.03 35.78 20.53
CA VAL A 296 -1.32 34.64 21.11
C VAL A 296 -0.47 35.16 22.28
N GLU A 297 -0.98 35.01 23.50
CA GLU A 297 -0.13 35.16 24.69
C GLU A 297 0.99 34.11 24.66
N LEU A 298 2.22 34.58 24.50
CA LEU A 298 3.44 33.80 24.67
C LEU A 298 3.61 33.45 26.15
N THR A 299 3.99 32.20 26.46
CA THR A 299 4.48 31.87 27.80
C THR A 299 5.91 32.38 27.95
N ALA A 300 6.37 32.61 29.19
CA ALA A 300 7.73 33.08 29.51
C ALA A 300 8.89 32.22 28.92
N SER A 301 8.60 31.07 28.32
CA SER A 301 9.52 30.14 27.66
C SER A 301 9.53 30.22 26.13
N GLY A 302 8.92 31.24 25.51
CA GLY A 302 8.93 31.45 24.05
C GLY A 302 8.13 30.42 23.21
N LYS A 303 7.41 29.49 23.84
CA LYS A 303 6.54 28.52 23.16
C LYS A 303 5.11 29.05 23.02
N LYS A 304 4.53 28.94 21.82
CA LYS A 304 3.10 29.24 21.58
C LYS A 304 2.24 28.36 22.51
N LYS A 305 1.35 28.95 23.32
CA LYS A 305 0.32 28.22 24.08
C LYS A 305 -0.41 27.27 23.12
N LYS A 306 -0.47 25.97 23.42
CA LYS A 306 -1.33 25.02 22.69
C LYS A 306 -2.75 25.58 22.71
N LYS A 307 -3.37 25.79 21.53
CA LYS A 307 -4.80 26.14 21.43
C LYS A 307 -5.59 25.15 22.29
N LYS A 308 -6.44 25.66 23.19
CA LYS A 308 -7.34 24.82 24.02
C LYS A 308 -8.18 23.93 23.10
N ALA A 309 -8.52 22.72 23.54
CA ALA A 309 -9.30 21.77 22.73
C ALA A 309 -10.69 22.31 22.32
N ASP A 310 -11.23 23.27 23.09
CA ASP A 310 -12.50 23.95 22.87
C ASP A 310 -12.38 25.27 22.08
N ALA A 311 -11.24 25.56 21.45
CA ALA A 311 -11.15 26.73 20.57
C ALA A 311 -12.07 26.56 19.35
N PRO A 312 -12.81 27.62 18.94
CA PRO A 312 -13.65 27.56 17.75
C PRO A 312 -12.79 27.17 16.54
N LYS A 313 -13.30 26.23 15.75
CA LYS A 313 -12.69 25.79 14.49
C LYS A 313 -13.42 26.48 13.36
N ALA A 314 -12.67 27.04 12.41
CA ALA A 314 -13.24 27.58 11.19
C ALA A 314 -14.04 26.48 10.49
N LYS A 315 -15.22 26.81 9.97
CA LYS A 315 -15.89 25.89 9.06
C LYS A 315 -15.10 25.82 7.76
N THR A 316 -14.94 24.60 7.27
CA THR A 316 -14.19 24.31 6.05
C THR A 316 -15.01 23.37 5.18
N ALA A 317 -15.03 23.61 3.88
CA ALA A 317 -15.66 22.73 2.92
C ALA A 317 -14.76 22.55 1.69
N SER A 318 -14.52 21.31 1.27
CA SER A 318 -13.80 21.00 0.03
C SER A 318 -14.62 21.45 -1.18
N LEU A 319 -13.95 21.98 -2.21
CA LEU A 319 -14.59 22.20 -3.50
C LEU A 319 -15.02 20.85 -4.10
N LEU A 320 -16.08 20.91 -4.91
CA LEU A 320 -16.53 19.79 -5.72
C LEU A 320 -15.55 19.52 -6.87
N SER A 321 -15.55 18.32 -7.43
CA SER A 321 -14.66 17.96 -8.55
C SER A 321 -14.91 18.79 -9.81
N THR A 322 -16.11 19.32 -9.97
CA THR A 322 -16.53 20.21 -11.05
C THR A 322 -16.15 21.68 -10.82
N MET A 323 -15.74 22.05 -9.61
CA MET A 323 -15.45 23.43 -9.23
C MET A 323 -13.95 23.74 -9.24
N THR A 324 -13.59 24.96 -9.63
CA THR A 324 -12.20 25.45 -9.61
C THR A 324 -12.10 26.71 -8.76
N LEU A 325 -10.90 27.02 -8.25
CA LEU A 325 -10.68 28.23 -7.46
C LEU A 325 -11.05 29.51 -8.21
N ASP A 326 -10.95 29.50 -9.54
CA ASP A 326 -11.29 30.64 -10.39
C ASP A 326 -12.79 30.80 -10.63
N THR A 327 -13.53 29.70 -10.67
CA THR A 327 -14.96 29.72 -11.01
C THR A 327 -15.89 29.74 -9.81
N VAL A 328 -15.41 29.39 -8.60
CA VAL A 328 -16.27 29.32 -7.41
C VAL A 328 -16.85 30.66 -7.01
N THR A 329 -18.17 30.74 -6.96
CA THR A 329 -18.86 31.96 -6.55
C THR A 329 -19.06 32.04 -5.04
N TYR A 330 -19.41 33.23 -4.55
CA TYR A 330 -19.83 33.44 -3.17
C TYR A 330 -21.05 32.59 -2.78
N GLU A 331 -22.00 32.40 -3.70
CA GLU A 331 -23.18 31.56 -3.47
C GLU A 331 -22.83 30.09 -3.30
N ASP A 332 -21.91 29.59 -4.13
CA ASP A 332 -21.40 28.21 -4.02
C ASP A 332 -20.68 28.00 -2.69
N ALA A 333 -19.96 29.01 -2.22
CA ALA A 333 -19.24 28.96 -0.95
C ALA A 333 -20.19 28.80 0.25
N LEU A 334 -21.28 29.56 0.29
CA LEU A 334 -22.30 29.42 1.33
C LEU A 334 -22.98 28.06 1.27
N ARG A 335 -23.27 27.55 0.06
CA ARG A 335 -23.82 26.19 -0.12
C ARG A 335 -22.87 25.13 0.43
N LEU A 336 -21.58 25.21 0.12
CA LEU A 336 -20.58 24.26 0.59
C LEU A 336 -20.36 24.33 2.11
N LEU A 337 -20.33 25.53 2.70
CA LEU A 337 -20.20 25.73 4.15
C LEU A 337 -21.44 25.29 4.94
N SER A 338 -22.58 25.09 4.29
CA SER A 338 -23.77 24.50 4.91
C SER A 338 -23.67 22.99 5.13
N LEU A 339 -22.67 22.33 4.54
CA LEU A 339 -22.39 20.91 4.78
C LEU A 339 -21.63 20.71 6.10
N PRO A 340 -21.95 19.68 6.91
CA PRO A 340 -22.92 18.61 6.66
C PRO A 340 -24.39 19.04 6.83
N ARG A 341 -25.24 18.71 5.85
CA ARG A 341 -26.69 18.98 5.90
C ARG A 341 -27.43 17.83 6.56
N THR A 342 -28.26 18.13 7.56
CA THR A 342 -29.16 17.16 8.21
C THR A 342 -30.46 17.02 7.41
N LEU A 343 -30.80 15.80 6.98
CA LEU A 343 -32.05 15.51 6.27
C LEU A 343 -33.21 15.17 7.21
N GLY A 344 -32.90 14.59 8.38
CA GLY A 344 -33.90 14.15 9.36
C GLY A 344 -33.40 12.96 10.17
N THR A 345 -34.31 12.29 10.88
CA THR A 345 -34.01 11.15 11.76
C THR A 345 -34.59 9.88 11.17
N ASN A 346 -33.84 8.79 11.18
CA ASN A 346 -34.34 7.48 10.77
C ASN A 346 -35.26 6.86 11.85
N SER A 347 -35.93 5.75 11.52
CA SER A 347 -36.77 5.01 12.48
C SER A 347 -36.00 4.44 13.68
N ALA A 348 -34.67 4.40 13.64
CA ALA A 348 -33.80 3.97 14.72
C ALA A 348 -33.34 5.12 15.64
N GLY A 349 -33.69 6.37 15.33
CA GLY A 349 -33.29 7.55 16.09
C GLY A 349 -31.95 8.17 15.70
N ASP A 350 -31.29 7.67 14.65
CA ASP A 350 -30.05 8.26 14.12
C ASP A 350 -30.33 9.41 13.15
N GLU A 351 -29.62 10.53 13.33
CA GLU A 351 -29.63 11.65 12.38
C GLU A 351 -28.93 11.27 11.08
N ILE A 352 -29.63 11.48 9.96
CA ILE A 352 -29.11 11.31 8.61
C ILE A 352 -28.50 12.63 8.15
N THR A 353 -27.20 12.59 7.87
CA THR A 353 -26.42 13.73 7.34
C THR A 353 -25.88 13.44 5.95
N VAL A 354 -25.88 14.46 5.10
CA VAL A 354 -25.27 14.45 3.76
C VAL A 354 -24.02 15.31 3.79
N GLN A 355 -22.92 14.78 3.28
CA GLN A 355 -21.61 15.42 3.34
C GLN A 355 -20.69 14.95 2.22
N ASN A 356 -19.70 15.78 1.89
CA ASN A 356 -18.65 15.46 0.93
C ASN A 356 -17.36 15.05 1.67
N GLY A 357 -16.70 13.99 1.21
CA GLY A 357 -15.47 13.48 1.82
C GLY A 357 -14.38 13.20 0.78
N ARG A 358 -13.25 12.63 1.23
CA ARG A 358 -12.11 12.29 0.35
C ARG A 358 -12.48 11.43 -0.86
N TYR A 359 -13.51 10.60 -0.73
CA TYR A 359 -13.96 9.67 -1.77
C TYR A 359 -15.26 10.12 -2.46
N GLY A 360 -15.63 11.40 -2.33
CA GLY A 360 -16.84 11.96 -2.91
C GLY A 360 -18.03 12.03 -1.94
N PRO A 361 -19.23 12.29 -2.47
CA PRO A 361 -20.45 12.56 -1.70
C PRO A 361 -20.98 11.29 -1.01
N TYR A 362 -21.45 11.42 0.24
CA TYR A 362 -21.98 10.30 1.00
C TYR A 362 -23.00 10.71 2.06
N LEU A 363 -23.89 9.78 2.37
CA LEU A 363 -24.82 9.80 3.50
C LEU A 363 -24.17 9.16 4.73
N LYS A 364 -24.52 9.65 5.91
CA LYS A 364 -24.17 9.04 7.19
C LYS A 364 -25.35 9.06 8.16
N ALA A 365 -25.70 7.89 8.69
CA ALA A 365 -26.71 7.68 9.72
C ALA A 365 -26.05 6.92 10.89
N GLY A 366 -25.68 7.65 11.95
CA GLY A 366 -24.91 7.09 13.07
C GLY A 366 -23.57 6.49 12.63
N VAL A 367 -23.49 5.16 12.58
CA VAL A 367 -22.30 4.39 12.14
C VAL A 367 -22.43 3.92 10.68
N ASP A 368 -23.64 3.88 10.13
CA ASP A 368 -23.83 3.51 8.73
C ASP A 368 -23.53 4.69 7.80
N SER A 369 -22.94 4.37 6.65
CA SER A 369 -22.57 5.33 5.61
C SER A 369 -22.78 4.71 4.23
N ARG A 370 -23.35 5.50 3.33
CA ARG A 370 -23.69 5.11 1.95
C ARG A 370 -23.14 6.15 0.98
N THR A 371 -22.42 5.71 -0.04
CA THR A 371 -21.89 6.59 -1.08
C THR A 371 -23.01 7.04 -2.01
N LEU A 372 -22.92 8.27 -2.49
CA LEU A 372 -23.83 8.85 -3.48
C LEU A 372 -23.20 8.80 -4.87
N THR A 373 -24.03 8.84 -5.91
CA THR A 373 -23.58 8.69 -7.30
C THR A 373 -23.18 10.01 -7.93
N SER A 374 -23.76 11.12 -7.46
CA SER A 374 -23.51 12.46 -8.00
C SER A 374 -23.32 13.49 -6.89
N GLU A 375 -22.51 14.52 -7.16
CA GLU A 375 -22.29 15.66 -6.27
C GLU A 375 -23.56 16.51 -6.11
N GLU A 376 -24.44 16.55 -7.11
CA GLU A 376 -25.72 17.29 -7.04
C GLU A 376 -26.63 16.75 -5.93
N GLN A 377 -26.55 15.45 -5.64
CA GLN A 377 -27.30 14.80 -4.57
C GLN A 377 -26.93 15.32 -3.18
N LEU A 378 -25.81 16.05 -3.03
CA LEU A 378 -25.48 16.74 -1.79
C LEU A 378 -26.55 17.77 -1.39
N PHE A 379 -27.20 18.37 -2.38
CA PHE A 379 -28.14 19.48 -2.18
C PHE A 379 -29.58 19.11 -2.51
N THR A 380 -29.82 18.20 -3.44
CA THR A 380 -31.18 17.84 -3.88
C THR A 380 -31.80 16.71 -3.08
N MET A 381 -30.99 15.87 -2.42
CA MET A 381 -31.50 14.65 -1.82
C MET A 381 -32.46 14.89 -0.65
N THR A 382 -33.53 14.11 -0.65
CA THR A 382 -34.63 14.18 0.33
C THR A 382 -34.51 13.09 1.40
N LEU A 383 -35.30 13.23 2.48
CA LEU A 383 -35.35 12.22 3.54
C LEU A 383 -35.86 10.87 3.02
N ASP A 384 -36.88 10.88 2.16
CA ASP A 384 -37.51 9.66 1.64
C ASP A 384 -36.54 8.87 0.74
N GLU A 385 -35.81 9.55 -0.14
CA GLU A 385 -34.77 8.94 -0.98
C GLU A 385 -33.62 8.39 -0.12
N ALA A 386 -33.20 9.12 0.91
CA ALA A 386 -32.18 8.65 1.82
C ALA A 386 -32.64 7.37 2.57
N LEU A 387 -33.90 7.33 3.02
CA LEU A 387 -34.49 6.14 3.66
C LEU A 387 -34.58 4.96 2.67
N GLU A 388 -34.85 5.20 1.39
CA GLU A 388 -34.81 4.17 0.35
C GLU A 388 -33.39 3.62 0.14
N ILE A 389 -32.37 4.48 0.14
CA ILE A 389 -30.97 4.05 0.05
C ILE A 389 -30.56 3.23 1.29
N TYR A 390 -31.06 3.59 2.47
CA TYR A 390 -30.81 2.84 3.70
C TYR A 390 -31.62 1.54 3.80
N SER A 391 -32.80 1.45 3.19
CA SER A 391 -33.61 0.22 3.14
C SER A 391 -32.94 -0.84 2.27
N LYS A 392 -32.25 -0.41 1.20
CA LYS A 392 -31.41 -1.29 0.39
C LYS A 392 -30.27 -1.85 1.25
N PRO A 393 -29.98 -3.17 1.16
CA PRO A 393 -28.86 -3.76 1.91
C PRO A 393 -27.56 -3.02 1.56
N LYS A 394 -26.65 -2.90 2.53
CA LYS A 394 -25.37 -2.22 2.32
C LYS A 394 -24.58 -2.93 1.24
N GLU A 395 -24.61 -2.37 0.03
CA GLU A 395 -23.61 -2.61 -1.00
C GLU A 395 -22.28 -2.08 -0.49
N ARG A 396 -21.63 -2.90 0.32
CA ARG A 396 -20.23 -2.73 0.57
C ARG A 396 -19.59 -2.89 -0.82
N ARG A 397 -18.68 -1.99 -1.17
CA ARG A 397 -17.64 -2.25 -2.19
C ARG A 397 -16.87 -3.56 -1.91
N ARG A 398 -17.04 -4.10 -0.70
CA ARG A 398 -16.83 -5.50 -0.32
C ARG A 398 -18.05 -6.33 -0.76
N GLY A 399 -17.95 -6.90 -1.96
CA GLY A 399 -19.01 -7.57 -2.70
C GLY A 399 -20.12 -8.23 -1.87
N VAL A 400 -21.34 -8.06 -2.37
CA VAL A 400 -22.47 -8.97 -2.14
C VAL A 400 -21.90 -10.39 -2.03
N ALA A 401 -22.27 -11.13 -0.97
CA ALA A 401 -21.81 -12.49 -0.79
C ALA A 401 -22.19 -13.26 -2.06
N LYS A 402 -21.18 -13.58 -2.89
CA LYS A 402 -21.41 -14.29 -4.14
C LYS A 402 -22.14 -15.60 -3.81
N PRO A 403 -23.17 -15.98 -4.57
CA PRO A 403 -23.78 -17.30 -4.43
C PRO A 403 -22.69 -18.39 -4.51
N PRO A 404 -22.89 -19.54 -3.84
CA PRO A 404 -21.91 -20.62 -3.87
C PRO A 404 -21.63 -21.03 -5.31
N VAL A 405 -20.35 -21.23 -5.62
CA VAL A 405 -19.89 -21.56 -6.98
C VAL A 405 -20.31 -22.97 -7.37
N LYS A 406 -20.41 -23.89 -6.39
CA LYS A 406 -20.90 -25.26 -6.59
C LYS A 406 -21.34 -25.86 -5.25
N GLU A 407 -22.40 -26.66 -5.27
CA GLU A 407 -22.82 -27.49 -4.12
C GLU A 407 -22.36 -28.93 -4.35
N LEU A 408 -21.68 -29.52 -3.37
CA LEU A 408 -21.04 -30.85 -3.49
C LEU A 408 -21.83 -31.97 -2.78
N GLY A 409 -22.84 -31.64 -1.98
CA GLY A 409 -23.64 -32.60 -1.22
C GLY A 409 -23.66 -32.31 0.28
N ILE A 410 -23.87 -33.34 1.11
CA ILE A 410 -23.88 -33.24 2.57
C ILE A 410 -22.60 -33.88 3.13
N ASP A 411 -21.94 -33.21 4.08
CA ASP A 411 -20.82 -33.80 4.80
C ASP A 411 -21.31 -34.85 5.81
N PRO A 412 -20.88 -36.12 5.73
CA PRO A 412 -21.26 -37.16 6.70
C PRO A 412 -20.87 -36.85 8.15
N THR A 413 -19.84 -36.01 8.37
CA THR A 413 -19.29 -35.69 9.70
C THR A 413 -20.03 -34.54 10.36
N SER A 414 -20.31 -33.45 9.63
CA SER A 414 -20.99 -32.27 10.17
C SER A 414 -22.49 -32.22 9.86
N GLN A 415 -23.00 -33.15 9.05
CA GLN A 415 -24.37 -33.20 8.51
C GLN A 415 -24.83 -31.90 7.85
N LYS A 416 -23.89 -31.09 7.35
CA LYS A 416 -24.14 -29.79 6.74
C LYS A 416 -23.85 -29.82 5.24
N PRO A 417 -24.50 -28.93 4.46
CA PRO A 417 -24.26 -28.84 3.02
C PRO A 417 -22.82 -28.37 2.75
N LEU A 418 -22.11 -29.16 1.97
CA LEU A 418 -20.75 -28.89 1.51
C LEU A 418 -20.81 -28.04 0.24
N ILE A 419 -20.32 -26.81 0.31
CA ILE A 419 -20.40 -25.84 -0.79
C ILE A 419 -19.05 -25.20 -1.06
N ILE A 420 -18.81 -24.84 -2.31
CA ILE A 420 -17.63 -24.09 -2.76
C ILE A 420 -17.99 -22.61 -2.82
N LYS A 421 -17.16 -21.74 -2.23
CA LYS A 421 -17.31 -20.28 -2.30
C LYS A 421 -16.04 -19.62 -2.80
N ASP A 422 -16.22 -18.45 -3.41
CA ASP A 422 -15.12 -17.58 -3.83
C ASP A 422 -14.81 -16.54 -2.75
N GLY A 423 -13.62 -16.62 -2.15
CA GLY A 423 -13.20 -15.80 -1.01
C GLY A 423 -12.02 -14.89 -1.32
N ARG A 424 -11.67 -14.00 -0.38
CA ARG A 424 -10.53 -13.05 -0.50
C ARG A 424 -9.20 -13.73 -0.85
N PHE A 425 -9.02 -14.98 -0.44
CA PHE A 425 -7.78 -15.74 -0.56
C PHE A 425 -7.88 -16.86 -1.61
N GLY A 426 -8.86 -16.78 -2.51
CA GLY A 426 -9.17 -17.81 -3.49
C GLY A 426 -10.40 -18.64 -3.11
N MET A 427 -10.73 -19.60 -3.98
CA MET A 427 -11.87 -20.49 -3.80
C MET A 427 -11.63 -21.44 -2.62
N TYR A 428 -12.68 -21.75 -1.88
CA TYR A 428 -12.61 -22.65 -0.73
C TYR A 428 -13.88 -23.50 -0.59
N VAL A 429 -13.71 -24.71 -0.05
CA VAL A 429 -14.79 -25.60 0.38
C VAL A 429 -15.18 -25.25 1.80
N THR A 430 -16.49 -25.22 2.08
CA THR A 430 -17.03 -24.95 3.41
C THR A 430 -18.25 -25.81 3.69
N ASP A 431 -18.35 -26.32 4.91
CA ASP A 431 -19.57 -26.91 5.48
C ASP A 431 -20.34 -25.92 6.36
N GLY A 432 -19.86 -24.68 6.45
CA GLY A 432 -20.43 -23.59 7.24
C GLY A 432 -19.72 -23.37 8.59
N GLU A 433 -18.90 -24.32 9.04
CA GLU A 433 -18.09 -24.21 10.25
C GLU A 433 -16.60 -24.19 9.94
N THR A 434 -16.14 -25.11 9.08
CA THR A 434 -14.76 -25.27 8.66
C THR A 434 -14.61 -24.79 7.23
N ASN A 435 -13.58 -23.98 6.96
CA ASN A 435 -13.27 -23.49 5.60
C ASN A 435 -11.91 -24.02 5.17
N ALA A 436 -11.86 -24.78 4.09
CA ALA A 436 -10.62 -25.28 3.49
C ALA A 436 -10.41 -24.69 2.10
N THR A 437 -9.32 -23.94 1.92
CA THR A 437 -8.94 -23.37 0.62
C THR A 437 -8.64 -24.48 -0.40
N LEU A 438 -9.09 -24.31 -1.64
CA LEU A 438 -8.74 -25.20 -2.75
C LEU A 438 -7.22 -25.15 -2.97
N ARG A 439 -6.59 -26.30 -3.21
CA ARG A 439 -5.15 -26.35 -3.48
C ARG A 439 -4.88 -25.95 -4.93
N ARG A 440 -3.63 -25.57 -5.23
CA ARG A 440 -3.21 -25.22 -6.59
C ARG A 440 -3.43 -26.43 -7.52
N GLY A 441 -4.44 -26.36 -8.39
CA GLY A 441 -4.86 -27.43 -9.30
C GLY A 441 -6.29 -27.93 -9.08
N ASP A 442 -6.91 -27.67 -7.91
CA ASP A 442 -8.32 -27.96 -7.70
C ASP A 442 -9.17 -26.88 -8.41
N THR A 443 -10.10 -27.27 -9.29
CA THR A 443 -11.03 -26.34 -9.97
C THR A 443 -12.46 -26.54 -9.47
N ALA A 444 -13.28 -25.49 -9.49
CA ALA A 444 -14.68 -25.57 -9.05
C ALA A 444 -15.45 -26.68 -9.78
N GLU A 445 -15.22 -26.83 -11.08
CA GLU A 445 -15.88 -27.79 -11.95
C GLU A 445 -15.43 -29.23 -11.68
N GLY A 446 -14.12 -29.46 -11.48
CA GLY A 446 -13.53 -30.77 -11.22
C GLY A 446 -13.65 -31.26 -9.77
N MET A 447 -14.11 -30.43 -8.84
CA MET A 447 -14.28 -30.82 -7.44
C MET A 447 -15.41 -31.84 -7.24
N THR A 448 -15.08 -32.94 -6.56
CA THR A 448 -15.99 -34.01 -6.12
C THR A 448 -16.26 -33.93 -4.63
N LEU A 449 -17.31 -34.62 -4.15
CA LEU A 449 -17.66 -34.71 -2.73
C LEU A 449 -16.47 -35.24 -1.90
N ASP A 450 -15.86 -36.34 -2.35
CA ASP A 450 -14.74 -36.99 -1.63
C ASP A 450 -13.53 -36.06 -1.50
N ARG A 451 -13.18 -35.34 -2.57
CA ARG A 451 -12.07 -34.38 -2.55
C ARG A 451 -12.37 -33.19 -1.63
N GLY A 452 -13.62 -32.71 -1.61
CA GLY A 452 -14.05 -31.65 -0.70
C GLY A 452 -13.99 -32.08 0.78
N LEU A 453 -14.36 -33.33 1.07
CA LEU A 453 -14.25 -33.91 2.41
C LEU A 453 -12.80 -34.09 2.85
N GLU A 454 -11.91 -34.51 1.95
CA GLU A 454 -10.47 -34.62 2.23
C GLU A 454 -9.87 -33.26 2.63
N LEU A 455 -10.22 -32.19 1.92
CA LEU A 455 -9.75 -30.83 2.22
C LEU A 455 -10.27 -30.34 3.58
N LEU A 456 -11.54 -30.58 3.90
CA LEU A 456 -12.10 -30.24 5.21
C LEU A 456 -11.50 -31.08 6.34
N ALA A 457 -11.30 -32.38 6.13
CA ALA A 457 -10.68 -33.26 7.12
C ALA A 457 -9.25 -32.81 7.46
N GLY A 458 -8.44 -32.50 6.44
CA GLY A 458 -7.10 -31.93 6.64
C GLY A 458 -7.13 -30.60 7.38
N ARG A 459 -8.13 -29.76 7.12
CA ARG A 459 -8.31 -28.49 7.83
C ARG A 459 -8.72 -28.69 9.29
N ARG A 460 -9.64 -29.61 9.57
CA ARG A 460 -10.06 -29.96 10.94
C ARG A 460 -8.91 -30.54 11.76
N ALA A 461 -8.09 -31.41 11.15
CA ALA A 461 -6.89 -31.95 11.79
C ALA A 461 -5.90 -30.84 12.14
N TRP A 462 -5.66 -29.92 11.20
CA TRP A 462 -4.80 -28.76 11.46
C TRP A 462 -5.35 -27.85 12.58
N GLU A 463 -6.67 -27.61 12.62
CA GLU A 463 -7.30 -26.79 13.66
C GLU A 463 -7.32 -27.48 15.05
N ALA A 464 -7.32 -28.81 15.10
CA ALA A 464 -7.18 -29.57 16.34
C ALA A 464 -5.76 -29.47 16.92
N GLU A 465 -4.73 -29.44 16.06
CA GLU A 465 -3.33 -29.31 16.48
C GLU A 465 -2.90 -27.87 16.78
N ASN A 466 -3.37 -26.90 15.98
CA ASN A 466 -2.89 -25.52 16.00
C ASN A 466 -3.89 -24.53 16.63
N GLY A 467 -5.05 -25.03 17.06
CA GLY A 467 -6.16 -24.23 17.55
C GLY A 467 -6.97 -23.55 16.42
N PRO A 468 -8.18 -23.06 16.72
CA PRO A 468 -9.01 -22.38 15.74
C PRO A 468 -8.33 -21.08 15.27
N SER A 469 -8.42 -20.79 13.97
CA SER A 469 -7.94 -19.52 13.43
C SER A 469 -8.57 -18.33 14.19
N PRO A 470 -7.80 -17.31 14.60
CA PRO A 470 -8.32 -16.24 15.43
C PRO A 470 -9.51 -15.55 14.76
N LYS A 471 -10.74 -15.83 15.22
CA LYS A 471 -11.87 -14.96 14.92
C LYS A 471 -11.53 -13.62 15.53
N LYS A 472 -11.30 -12.58 14.72
CA LYS A 472 -11.28 -11.19 15.20
C LYS A 472 -12.63 -10.91 15.85
N THR A 473 -12.73 -11.16 17.15
CA THR A 473 -13.77 -10.57 17.98
C THR A 473 -13.60 -9.07 17.81
N ARG A 474 -14.60 -8.41 17.24
CA ARG A 474 -14.70 -6.96 17.28
C ARG A 474 -14.51 -6.57 18.74
N LYS A 475 -13.42 -5.86 19.06
CA LYS A 475 -13.30 -5.17 20.35
C LYS A 475 -14.57 -4.34 20.49
N LYS A 476 -15.45 -4.75 21.39
CA LYS A 476 -16.59 -3.94 21.82
C LYS A 476 -15.96 -2.65 22.34
N ALA A 477 -16.32 -1.52 21.76
CA ALA A 477 -15.80 -0.23 22.18
C ALA A 477 -16.04 -0.11 23.69
N ALA A 478 -14.96 0.13 24.45
CA ALA A 478 -15.08 0.47 25.85
C ALA A 478 -15.94 1.74 25.94
N ALA A 479 -16.97 1.70 26.78
CA ALA A 479 -17.82 2.85 27.04
C ALA A 479 -16.95 4.03 27.52
N LYS A 480 -17.15 5.22 26.95
CA LYS A 480 -16.54 6.46 27.43
C LYS A 480 -16.89 6.65 28.92
N PRO A 481 -15.93 6.94 29.81
CA PRO A 481 -16.27 7.35 31.17
C PRO A 481 -17.03 8.68 31.13
N LYS A 482 -18.03 8.83 32.02
CA LYS A 482 -18.76 10.08 32.21
C LYS A 482 -17.80 11.17 32.71
N LYS A 483 -18.11 12.41 32.34
CA LYS A 483 -17.39 13.63 32.67
C LYS A 483 -17.36 13.79 34.21
N GLY A 484 -16.20 13.61 34.84
CA GLY A 484 -16.06 13.79 36.30
C GLY A 484 -14.81 13.19 36.96
N ASP A 485 -14.26 12.10 36.43
CA ASP A 485 -13.15 11.40 37.11
C ASP A 485 -11.78 11.66 36.47
N THR A 486 -10.83 12.12 37.29
CA THR A 486 -9.43 12.37 36.92
C THR A 486 -8.68 11.06 36.62
N ALA A 487 -7.80 11.09 35.61
CA ALA A 487 -6.95 9.95 35.25
C ALA A 487 -6.02 9.52 36.42
N PRO A 488 -5.86 8.22 36.70
CA PRO A 488 -4.97 7.77 37.76
C PRO A 488 -3.51 8.01 37.38
N THR A 489 -2.83 8.84 38.17
CA THR A 489 -1.38 9.04 38.13
C THR A 489 -0.64 7.77 38.55
N LEU A 490 0.43 7.44 37.81
CA LEU A 490 1.35 6.35 38.12
C LEU A 490 2.04 6.56 39.47
N THR A 491 1.54 5.95 40.53
CA THR A 491 2.23 5.88 41.83
C THR A 491 2.97 4.56 42.00
N LYS A 492 4.28 4.70 42.28
CA LYS A 492 5.37 3.82 42.78
C LYS A 492 5.17 2.38 43.29
N ASN A 493 4.01 1.74 43.23
CA ASN A 493 3.79 0.40 43.83
C ASN A 493 3.72 -0.79 42.84
N VAL A 494 4.14 -0.63 41.59
CA VAL A 494 4.19 -1.75 40.62
C VAL A 494 5.58 -2.40 40.49
N VAL A 495 6.61 -1.86 41.15
CA VAL A 495 7.93 -2.49 41.25
C VAL A 495 8.00 -3.35 42.52
N LYS A 496 7.28 -4.48 42.58
CA LYS A 496 7.53 -5.50 43.62
C LYS A 496 7.04 -6.91 43.30
N LYS A 497 6.92 -7.28 42.01
CA LYS A 497 6.63 -8.67 41.62
C LYS A 497 7.31 -9.10 40.32
N ALA A 498 8.62 -8.94 40.27
CA ALA A 498 9.49 -9.64 39.31
C ALA A 498 10.89 -9.77 39.94
N GLY A 499 11.06 -10.79 40.79
CA GLY A 499 12.31 -11.00 41.51
C GLY A 499 12.20 -12.07 42.58
N ALA A 500 12.11 -13.34 42.16
CA ALA A 500 12.39 -14.46 43.06
C ALA A 500 13.12 -15.56 42.28
N LYS A 501 14.42 -15.67 42.56
CA LYS A 501 15.35 -16.71 42.11
C LYS A 501 14.82 -18.09 42.52
N LYS A 502 14.77 -19.03 41.58
CA LYS A 502 14.58 -20.46 41.89
C LYS A 502 15.97 -21.03 42.23
N ALA A 503 16.18 -21.31 43.50
CA ALA A 503 17.40 -21.94 44.01
C ALA A 503 17.42 -23.45 43.70
N ALA A 504 18.62 -23.95 43.45
CA ALA A 504 18.96 -25.36 43.26
C ALA A 504 18.68 -26.21 44.52
N LYS A 505 18.31 -27.47 44.31
CA LYS A 505 18.44 -28.56 45.29
C LYS A 505 19.13 -29.76 44.63
N LYS A 506 20.36 -30.04 45.07
CA LYS A 506 21.04 -31.36 45.11
C LYS A 506 21.05 -31.75 46.62
N ALA A 507 21.06 -32.99 47.11
CA ALA A 507 21.06 -34.34 46.56
C ALA A 507 20.85 -35.35 47.73
N ALA A 508 21.01 -36.65 47.42
CA ALA A 508 21.21 -37.84 48.28
C ALA A 508 19.93 -38.62 48.60
N SER A 509 19.86 -39.96 48.55
CA SER A 509 20.82 -41.05 48.30
C SER A 509 20.03 -42.36 48.07
N GLY A 510 20.57 -43.35 47.33
CA GLY A 510 19.87 -44.65 47.25
C GLY A 510 20.46 -45.75 46.34
N LYS A 511 21.74 -46.09 46.53
CA LYS A 511 22.37 -47.44 46.41
C LYS A 511 22.05 -48.36 45.21
N ALA A 512 23.09 -48.57 44.39
CA ALA A 512 23.23 -49.71 43.49
C ALA A 512 23.37 -51.04 44.26
N LYS A 513 22.79 -52.11 43.71
CA LYS A 513 23.14 -53.50 44.04
C LYS A 513 23.42 -54.24 42.73
N LYS A 514 24.71 -54.47 42.47
CA LYS A 514 25.22 -55.44 41.51
C LYS A 514 25.21 -56.80 42.21
N LYS A 515 24.67 -57.84 41.57
CA LYS A 515 25.10 -59.21 41.79
C LYS A 515 25.29 -59.84 40.42
N ALA A 516 26.49 -60.37 40.21
CA ALA A 516 26.79 -61.36 39.21
C ALA A 516 26.12 -62.69 39.61
N ASP A 517 25.54 -63.39 38.64
CA ASP A 517 26.08 -64.63 38.06
C ASP A 517 25.69 -64.67 36.59
#